data_AF-A0A1F7UJI1-F1
#
_entry.id   AF-A0A1F7UJI1-F1
#
_cell.length_a   1.000
_cell.length_b   1.000
_cell.length_c   1.000
_cell.angle_alpha   90.00
_cell.angle_beta   90.00
_cell.angle_gamma   90.00
#
_symmetry.space_group_name_H-M   'P 1'
#
loop_
_entity.id
_entity.type
_entity.pdbx_description
1 polymer ?
#
loop_
_entity_poly.entity_id
_entity_poly.type
_entity_poly.pdbx_seq_one_letter_code
_entity_poly.pdbx_strand_id
1 'polypeptide(L)'
;MAIDSGTDLSSYQQDPPNIPTEWVEKPFQTDLGAGRDGFLAHVIVKGLELGERTPEDFIRHFPSKAIMLALADRPILRANILVAATGTKEKTALKKSADSAGDDLQIALDEGDTTCAEIIRLFQPDERVRYLERTKLWAYATESKFWARTSKDKDDFVRAQAYVAFILDVAIKNLLVDHTQVVSALTVDRLARDLPKEMLGKLIAAALADERKFTEETFLSAVPPETLVKHVSLAYIWETVVHPLVAESHGFVAEEGDRPKA
;
A
#
# COMPACT_ATOMS: atom_id res chain seq x y z
N MET A 1 -27.52 24.71 -40.61
CA MET A 1 -26.15 24.54 -40.09
C MET A 1 -26.24 23.61 -38.89
N ALA A 2 -26.12 22.31 -39.16
CA ALA A 2 -26.06 21.27 -38.14
C ALA A 2 -24.59 21.00 -37.87
N ILE A 3 -24.20 21.01 -36.60
CA ILE A 3 -22.83 20.75 -36.17
C ILE A 3 -22.76 19.26 -35.85
N ASP A 4 -21.87 18.59 -36.56
CA ASP A 4 -21.58 17.17 -36.53
C ASP A 4 -21.06 16.75 -35.15
N SER A 5 -21.77 15.83 -34.51
CA SER A 5 -21.42 15.24 -33.22
C SER A 5 -20.71 13.91 -33.48
N GLY A 6 -19.38 13.96 -33.56
CA GLY A 6 -18.53 12.80 -33.75
C GLY A 6 -17.22 12.94 -33.01
N THR A 7 -17.25 12.79 -31.69
CA THR A 7 -16.04 12.46 -30.92
C THR A 7 -16.31 11.14 -30.25
N ASP A 8 -15.81 10.09 -30.91
CA ASP A 8 -15.81 8.71 -30.44
C ASP A 8 -14.95 8.62 -29.18
N LEU A 9 -15.60 8.47 -28.02
CA LEU A 9 -14.99 8.30 -26.71
C LEU A 9 -14.58 6.84 -26.43
N SER A 10 -14.60 5.95 -27.43
CA SER A 10 -14.24 4.53 -27.25
C SER A 10 -12.74 4.27 -27.05
N SER A 11 -11.87 5.29 -27.13
CA SER A 11 -10.41 5.11 -27.09
C SER A 11 -9.74 5.36 -25.74
N TYR A 12 -10.50 5.55 -24.64
CA TYR A 12 -9.95 5.69 -23.29
C TYR A 12 -10.40 4.58 -22.33
N GLN A 13 -10.53 3.35 -22.83
CA GLN A 13 -10.33 2.19 -21.95
C GLN A 13 -8.82 1.99 -21.82
N GLN A 14 -8.22 2.61 -20.80
CA GLN A 14 -7.01 2.04 -20.25
C GLN A 14 -7.38 0.62 -19.81
N ASP A 15 -6.79 -0.38 -20.45
CA ASP A 15 -6.85 -1.74 -19.93
C ASP A 15 -6.50 -1.68 -18.44
N PRO A 16 -7.23 -2.39 -17.57
CA PRO A 16 -6.82 -2.47 -16.17
C PRO A 16 -5.35 -2.89 -16.13
N PRO A 17 -4.54 -2.32 -15.21
CA PRO A 17 -3.15 -2.73 -15.08
C PRO A 17 -3.11 -4.26 -15.02
N ASN A 18 -2.17 -4.86 -15.75
CA ASN A 18 -2.02 -6.31 -15.88
C ASN A 18 -1.66 -6.92 -14.52
N ILE A 19 -2.66 -7.01 -13.64
CA ILE A 19 -2.57 -7.59 -12.31
C ILE A 19 -2.71 -9.10 -12.52
N PRO A 20 -1.72 -9.91 -12.10
CA PRO A 20 -1.82 -11.35 -12.20
C PRO A 20 -3.11 -11.87 -11.56
N THR A 21 -3.91 -12.62 -12.32
CA THR A 21 -5.22 -13.14 -11.92
C THR A 21 -5.16 -14.02 -10.66
N GLU A 22 -3.99 -14.58 -10.36
CA GLU A 22 -3.70 -15.40 -9.19
C GLU A 22 -3.79 -14.63 -7.86
N TRP A 23 -3.84 -13.29 -7.88
CA TRP A 23 -3.96 -12.45 -6.67
C TRP A 23 -5.42 -12.27 -6.20
N VAL A 24 -6.39 -12.81 -6.95
CA VAL A 24 -7.82 -12.65 -6.67
C VAL A 24 -8.42 -13.84 -5.91
N GLU A 25 -7.77 -15.02 -5.92
CA GLU A 25 -8.40 -16.25 -5.40
C GLU A 25 -8.32 -16.42 -3.88
N LYS A 26 -7.36 -15.77 -3.19
CA LYS A 26 -7.27 -15.74 -1.72
C LYS A 26 -6.70 -14.41 -1.22
N PRO A 27 -7.22 -13.85 -0.11
CA PRO A 27 -6.59 -12.71 0.54
C PRO A 27 -5.14 -13.05 0.90
N PHE A 28 -4.21 -12.17 0.54
CA PHE A 28 -2.82 -12.29 0.95
C PHE A 28 -2.71 -12.34 2.48
N GLN A 29 -1.88 -13.26 2.99
CA GLN A 29 -1.57 -13.39 4.40
C GLN A 29 -0.05 -13.45 4.57
N THR A 30 0.48 -12.57 5.41
CA THR A 30 1.92 -12.45 5.71
C THR A 30 2.34 -13.40 6.83
N ASP A 31 3.54 -13.97 6.71
CA ASP A 31 4.21 -14.75 7.75
C ASP A 31 5.07 -13.89 8.69
N LEU A 32 5.04 -12.55 8.51
CA LEU A 32 5.79 -11.60 9.35
C LEU A 32 5.15 -11.33 10.71
N GLY A 33 3.93 -11.86 10.94
CA GLY A 33 3.15 -11.60 12.15
C GLY A 33 2.60 -10.17 12.21
N ALA A 34 1.93 -9.85 13.33
CA ALA A 34 1.42 -8.51 13.56
C ALA A 34 2.56 -7.53 13.89
N GLY A 35 2.47 -6.32 13.34
CA GLY A 35 3.39 -5.23 13.61
C GLY A 35 3.78 -4.47 12.35
N ARG A 36 4.92 -3.77 12.40
CA ARG A 36 5.37 -2.85 11.33
C ARG A 36 5.58 -3.55 10.00
N ASP A 37 6.22 -4.72 10.04
CA ASP A 37 6.59 -5.45 8.83
C ASP A 37 5.36 -6.12 8.20
N GLY A 38 4.51 -6.76 9.03
CA GLY A 38 3.22 -7.30 8.59
C GLY A 38 2.31 -6.22 7.99
N PHE A 39 2.24 -5.05 8.62
CA PHE A 39 1.51 -3.89 8.08
C PHE A 39 2.00 -3.50 6.68
N LEU A 40 3.31 -3.29 6.50
CA LEU A 40 3.86 -2.89 5.21
C LEU A 40 3.63 -3.93 4.11
N ALA A 41 3.74 -5.22 4.43
CA ALA A 41 3.50 -6.28 3.46
C ALA A 41 2.09 -6.19 2.88
N HIS A 42 1.08 -6.03 3.75
CA HIS A 42 -0.31 -5.86 3.32
C HIS A 42 -0.52 -4.57 2.52
N VAL A 43 0.05 -3.44 2.96
CA VAL A 43 -0.11 -2.14 2.28
C VAL A 43 0.47 -2.17 0.86
N ILE A 44 1.64 -2.79 0.68
CA ILE A 44 2.29 -2.93 -0.64
C ILE A 44 1.45 -3.82 -1.56
N VAL A 45 1.02 -4.98 -1.08
CA VAL A 45 0.19 -5.90 -1.87
C VAL A 45 -1.11 -5.21 -2.27
N LYS A 46 -1.77 -4.54 -1.32
CA LYS A 46 -3.03 -3.86 -1.62
C LYS A 46 -2.88 -2.70 -2.60
N GLY A 47 -1.78 -1.96 -2.50
CA GLY A 47 -1.47 -0.88 -3.43
C GLY A 47 -1.33 -1.39 -4.87
N LEU A 48 -0.71 -2.56 -5.06
CA LEU A 48 -0.60 -3.20 -6.36
C LEU A 48 -1.95 -3.78 -6.84
N GLU A 49 -2.71 -4.46 -5.96
CA GLU A 49 -4.05 -4.99 -6.28
C GLU A 49 -5.04 -3.91 -6.73
N LEU A 50 -5.00 -2.75 -6.10
CA LEU A 50 -5.88 -1.63 -6.44
C LEU A 50 -5.38 -0.83 -7.64
N GLY A 51 -4.14 -1.06 -8.11
CA GLY A 51 -3.49 -0.22 -9.12
C GLY A 51 -3.09 1.16 -8.60
N GLU A 52 -2.98 1.33 -7.28
CA GLU A 52 -2.42 2.55 -6.67
C GLU A 52 -0.92 2.66 -6.90
N ARG A 53 -0.26 1.52 -7.14
CA ARG A 53 1.14 1.37 -7.51
C ARG A 53 1.27 0.33 -8.61
N THR A 54 2.31 0.44 -9.42
CA THR A 54 2.59 -0.54 -10.48
C THR A 54 3.93 -1.26 -10.26
N PRO A 55 4.19 -2.36 -10.99
CA PRO A 55 5.50 -2.98 -10.96
C PRO A 55 6.65 -2.06 -11.39
N GLU A 56 6.40 -1.20 -12.38
CA GLU A 56 7.38 -0.23 -12.90
C GLU A 56 7.73 0.80 -11.83
N ASP A 57 6.73 1.28 -11.09
CA ASP A 57 6.94 2.15 -9.94
C ASP A 57 7.84 1.51 -8.88
N PHE A 58 7.68 0.22 -8.64
CA PHE A 58 8.49 -0.51 -7.68
C PHE A 58 9.94 -0.64 -8.15
N ILE A 59 10.17 -1.03 -9.41
CA ILE A 59 11.53 -1.13 -9.98
C ILE A 59 12.23 0.24 -10.03
N ARG A 60 11.48 1.33 -10.22
CA ARG A 60 12.03 2.69 -10.12
C ARG A 60 12.54 3.02 -8.70
N HIS A 61 11.86 2.55 -7.66
CA HIS A 61 12.30 2.74 -6.26
C HIS A 61 13.38 1.76 -5.84
N PHE A 62 13.33 0.54 -6.40
CA PHE A 62 14.22 -0.56 -6.11
C PHE A 62 14.74 -1.14 -7.42
N PRO A 63 15.73 -0.47 -8.06
CA PRO A 63 16.32 -0.98 -9.30
C PRO A 63 16.92 -2.38 -9.10
N SER A 64 17.10 -3.15 -10.18
CA SER A 64 17.64 -4.51 -10.17
C SER A 64 18.89 -4.65 -9.30
N LYS A 65 19.82 -3.69 -9.42
CA LYS A 65 21.02 -3.61 -8.59
C LYS A 65 20.73 -3.43 -7.10
N ALA A 66 19.80 -2.55 -6.74
CA ALA A 66 19.41 -2.33 -5.35
C ALA A 66 18.74 -3.57 -4.74
N ILE A 67 17.88 -4.25 -5.49
CA ILE A 67 17.26 -5.52 -5.06
C ILE A 67 18.34 -6.57 -4.78
N MET A 68 19.26 -6.78 -5.73
CA MET A 68 20.28 -7.82 -5.60
C MET A 68 21.29 -7.52 -4.47
N LEU A 69 21.61 -6.23 -4.24
CA LEU A 69 22.42 -5.79 -3.11
C LEU A 69 21.72 -5.98 -1.76
N ALA A 70 20.41 -5.70 -1.67
CA ALA A 70 19.63 -6.00 -0.47
C ALA A 70 19.62 -7.50 -0.13
N LEU A 71 19.84 -8.35 -1.13
CA LEU A 71 19.94 -9.81 -1.02
C LEU A 71 21.40 -10.32 -0.98
N ALA A 72 22.38 -9.47 -0.63
CA ALA A 72 23.80 -9.85 -0.61
C ALA A 72 24.06 -11.11 0.24
N ASP A 73 23.51 -11.14 1.45
CA ASP A 73 23.65 -12.24 2.41
C ASP A 73 22.63 -13.38 2.19
N ARG A 74 21.83 -13.31 1.10
CA ARG A 74 20.80 -14.29 0.75
C ARG A 74 21.08 -14.90 -0.63
N PRO A 75 22.22 -15.58 -0.83
CA PRO A 75 22.66 -16.05 -2.15
C PRO A 75 21.67 -17.02 -2.81
N ILE A 76 20.93 -17.82 -2.03
CA ILE A 76 19.91 -18.74 -2.55
C ILE A 76 18.74 -17.97 -3.16
N LEU A 77 18.16 -17.02 -2.41
CA LEU A 77 17.05 -16.20 -2.91
C LEU A 77 17.47 -15.38 -4.13
N ARG A 78 18.66 -14.77 -4.06
CA ARG A 78 19.25 -14.05 -5.18
C ARG A 78 19.38 -14.92 -6.44
N ALA A 79 19.91 -16.13 -6.28
CA ALA A 79 20.05 -17.07 -7.37
C ALA A 79 18.70 -17.52 -7.94
N ASN A 80 17.70 -17.75 -7.09
CA ASN A 80 16.35 -18.14 -7.54
C ASN A 80 15.73 -17.08 -8.43
N ILE A 81 15.79 -15.81 -8.03
CA ILE A 81 15.31 -14.68 -8.84
C ILE A 81 16.08 -14.64 -10.16
N LEU A 82 17.41 -14.72 -10.12
CA LEU A 82 18.24 -14.62 -11.32
C LEU A 82 18.02 -15.78 -12.30
N VAL A 83 17.92 -17.01 -11.82
CA VAL A 83 17.64 -18.20 -12.66
C VAL A 83 16.29 -18.03 -13.35
N ALA A 84 15.26 -17.62 -12.61
CA ALA A 84 13.92 -17.48 -13.15
C ALA A 84 13.80 -16.31 -14.13
N ALA A 85 14.49 -15.20 -13.87
CA ALA A 85 14.42 -13.99 -14.70
C ALA A 85 15.34 -14.02 -15.94
N THR A 86 16.44 -14.80 -15.92
CA THR A 86 17.47 -14.73 -16.97
C THR A 86 17.76 -16.08 -17.65
N GLY A 87 17.21 -17.18 -17.13
CA GLY A 87 17.56 -18.53 -17.58
C GLY A 87 18.99 -18.98 -17.22
N THR A 88 19.73 -18.19 -16.43
CA THR A 88 21.08 -18.54 -15.97
C THR A 88 21.07 -19.87 -15.21
N LYS A 89 22.08 -20.72 -15.41
CA LYS A 89 22.23 -21.98 -14.66
C LYS A 89 22.38 -21.71 -13.16
N GLU A 90 21.65 -22.44 -12.34
CA GLU A 90 21.62 -22.29 -10.87
C GLU A 90 23.02 -22.26 -10.23
N LYS A 91 23.90 -23.20 -10.59
CA LYS A 91 25.29 -23.25 -10.09
C LYS A 91 26.10 -21.99 -10.41
N THR A 92 25.81 -21.32 -11.52
CA THR A 92 26.43 -20.06 -11.91
C THR A 92 25.81 -18.91 -11.13
N ALA A 93 24.48 -18.86 -11.06
CA ALA A 93 23.75 -17.83 -10.32
C ALA A 93 24.14 -17.79 -8.82
N LEU A 94 24.29 -18.95 -8.17
CA LEU A 94 24.73 -19.06 -6.78
C LEU A 94 26.13 -18.49 -6.51
N LYS A 95 27.00 -18.46 -7.53
CA LYS A 95 28.38 -17.96 -7.41
C LYS A 95 28.52 -16.49 -7.75
N LYS A 96 27.50 -15.87 -8.37
CA LYS A 96 27.53 -14.46 -8.73
C LYS A 96 27.45 -13.59 -7.48
N SER A 97 28.25 -12.51 -7.48
CA SER A 97 28.11 -11.44 -6.50
C SER A 97 26.76 -10.75 -6.64
N ALA A 98 26.31 -10.07 -5.60
CA ALA A 98 25.12 -9.25 -5.65
C ALA A 98 25.17 -8.18 -6.76
N ASP A 99 26.34 -7.57 -6.93
CA ASP A 99 26.57 -6.56 -7.96
C ASP A 99 26.39 -7.14 -9.37
N SER A 100 27.07 -8.26 -9.67
CA SER A 100 26.97 -8.90 -10.99
C SER A 100 25.58 -9.48 -11.26
N ALA A 101 24.88 -9.99 -10.24
CA ALA A 101 23.50 -10.44 -10.40
C ALA A 101 22.55 -9.26 -10.66
N GLY A 102 22.84 -8.09 -10.09
CA GLY A 102 22.12 -6.84 -10.35
C GLY A 102 22.22 -6.40 -11.80
N ASP A 103 23.43 -6.43 -12.35
CA ASP A 103 23.69 -6.07 -13.75
C ASP A 103 23.00 -7.06 -14.70
N ASP A 104 23.10 -8.37 -14.47
CA ASP A 104 22.41 -9.38 -15.28
C ASP A 104 20.87 -9.21 -15.25
N LEU A 105 20.30 -8.93 -14.08
CA LEU A 105 18.86 -8.74 -13.95
C LEU A 105 18.41 -7.46 -14.67
N GLN A 106 19.23 -6.39 -14.65
CA GLN A 106 18.94 -5.19 -15.42
C GLN A 106 19.01 -5.46 -16.93
N ILE A 107 20.03 -6.19 -17.40
CA ILE A 107 20.14 -6.58 -18.81
C ILE A 107 18.91 -7.38 -19.25
N ALA A 108 18.48 -8.37 -18.46
CA ALA A 108 17.29 -9.15 -18.79
C ALA A 108 16.02 -8.29 -18.86
N LEU A 109 15.91 -7.26 -18.02
CA LEU A 109 14.80 -6.31 -18.09
C LEU A 109 14.88 -5.42 -19.34
N ASP A 110 16.09 -4.95 -19.68
CA ASP A 110 16.32 -4.06 -20.83
C ASP A 110 16.12 -4.78 -22.18
N GLU A 111 16.51 -6.06 -22.27
CA GLU A 111 16.35 -6.91 -23.45
C GLU A 111 14.95 -7.54 -23.56
N GLY A 112 14.11 -7.40 -22.52
CA GLY A 112 12.76 -7.96 -22.49
C GLY A 112 12.70 -9.47 -22.23
N ASP A 113 13.78 -10.06 -21.73
CA ASP A 113 13.83 -11.45 -21.25
C ASP A 113 13.03 -11.64 -19.95
N THR A 114 12.82 -10.56 -19.19
CA THR A 114 11.90 -10.50 -18.05
C THR A 114 11.16 -9.17 -17.99
N THR A 115 10.13 -9.08 -17.15
CA THR A 115 9.34 -7.86 -16.90
C THR A 115 9.38 -7.41 -15.43
N CYS A 116 9.06 -6.14 -15.17
CA CYS A 116 8.89 -5.62 -13.81
C CYS A 116 7.90 -6.46 -12.98
N ALA A 117 6.80 -6.90 -13.61
CA ALA A 117 5.78 -7.74 -12.97
C ALA A 117 6.33 -9.11 -12.57
N GLU A 118 7.14 -9.73 -13.42
CA GLU A 118 7.80 -11.01 -13.11
C GLU A 118 8.81 -10.89 -11.99
N ILE A 119 9.65 -9.84 -12.00
CA ILE A 119 10.61 -9.59 -10.92
C ILE A 119 9.90 -9.46 -9.57
N ILE A 120 8.81 -8.70 -9.53
CA ILE A 120 7.99 -8.55 -8.33
C ILE A 120 7.36 -9.87 -7.94
N ARG A 121 6.83 -10.65 -8.90
CA ARG A 121 6.27 -11.96 -8.61
C ARG A 121 7.32 -12.92 -8.03
N LEU A 122 8.58 -12.82 -8.44
CA LEU A 122 9.68 -13.65 -7.94
C LEU A 122 10.17 -13.21 -6.56
N PHE A 123 10.13 -11.91 -6.27
CA PHE A 123 10.52 -11.35 -4.98
C PHE A 123 9.28 -11.21 -4.09
N GLN A 124 8.99 -12.21 -3.25
CA GLN A 124 7.70 -12.32 -2.56
C GLN A 124 7.44 -11.13 -1.61
N PRO A 125 6.17 -10.76 -1.33
CA PRO A 125 5.84 -9.61 -0.48
C PRO A 125 6.57 -9.56 0.85
N ASP A 126 6.65 -10.69 1.56
CA ASP A 126 7.34 -10.77 2.84
C ASP A 126 8.86 -10.59 2.70
N GLU A 127 9.44 -11.06 1.60
CA GLU A 127 10.88 -10.90 1.32
C GLU A 127 11.21 -9.44 1.01
N ARG A 128 10.32 -8.74 0.27
CA ARG A 128 10.47 -7.29 0.03
C ARG A 128 10.58 -6.55 1.34
N VAL A 129 9.69 -6.82 2.29
CA VAL A 129 9.71 -6.15 3.60
C VAL A 129 10.89 -6.58 4.48
N ARG A 130 11.29 -7.85 4.44
CA ARG A 130 12.44 -8.35 5.23
C ARG A 130 13.77 -7.73 4.81
N TYR A 131 13.94 -7.45 3.52
CA TYR A 131 15.27 -7.12 2.96
C TYR A 131 15.39 -5.71 2.41
N LEU A 132 14.29 -5.07 1.99
CA LEU A 132 14.33 -3.69 1.52
C LEU A 132 14.19 -2.70 2.67
N GLU A 133 14.70 -1.50 2.43
CA GLU A 133 14.67 -0.43 3.42
C GLU A 133 13.25 0.10 3.61
N ARG A 134 12.84 0.20 4.87
CA ARG A 134 11.47 0.42 5.30
C ARG A 134 10.92 1.78 4.86
N THR A 135 11.71 2.85 4.98
CA THR A 135 11.25 4.20 4.63
C THR A 135 11.07 4.35 3.12
N LYS A 136 11.92 3.71 2.30
CA LYS A 136 11.72 3.59 0.85
C LYS A 136 10.48 2.79 0.49
N LEU A 137 10.17 1.71 1.21
CA LEU A 137 8.94 0.94 0.96
C LEU A 137 7.69 1.77 1.23
N TRP A 138 7.69 2.55 2.30
CA TRP A 138 6.61 3.48 2.59
C TRP A 138 6.52 4.62 1.58
N ALA A 139 7.65 5.21 1.19
CA ALA A 139 7.70 6.23 0.15
C ALA A 139 7.15 5.71 -1.17
N TYR A 140 7.51 4.48 -1.56
CA TYR A 140 6.92 3.79 -2.70
C TYR A 140 5.40 3.65 -2.54
N ALA A 141 4.90 3.14 -1.42
CA ALA A 141 3.48 2.90 -1.22
C ALA A 141 2.62 4.19 -1.22
N THR A 142 3.22 5.33 -0.90
CA THR A 142 2.51 6.60 -0.68
C THR A 142 2.78 7.67 -1.72
N GLU A 143 3.64 7.40 -2.71
CA GLU A 143 4.05 8.39 -3.71
C GLU A 143 2.88 9.00 -4.50
N SER A 144 1.83 8.22 -4.77
CA SER A 144 0.67 8.65 -5.56
C SER A 144 -0.24 9.66 -4.85
N LYS A 145 0.02 9.95 -3.56
CA LYS A 145 -0.74 10.89 -2.72
C LYS A 145 -2.25 10.71 -2.82
N PHE A 146 -2.70 9.46 -2.83
CA PHE A 146 -4.11 9.09 -3.03
C PHE A 146 -5.06 9.79 -2.05
N TRP A 147 -4.61 10.11 -0.83
CA TRP A 147 -5.40 10.84 0.16
C TRP A 147 -5.74 12.30 -0.23
N ALA A 148 -5.01 12.88 -1.19
CA ALA A 148 -5.28 14.23 -1.69
C ALA A 148 -6.30 14.27 -2.85
N ARG A 149 -6.75 13.12 -3.34
CA ARG A 149 -7.70 13.02 -4.45
C ARG A 149 -9.10 13.47 -4.03
N THR A 150 -9.87 13.94 -5.01
CA THR A 150 -11.21 14.51 -4.80
C THR A 150 -12.24 13.77 -5.64
N SER A 151 -13.52 13.90 -5.28
CA SER A 151 -14.65 13.24 -5.97
C SER A 151 -14.94 13.72 -7.40
N LYS A 152 -14.02 14.49 -8.02
CA LYS A 152 -14.12 14.93 -9.42
C LYS A 152 -14.01 13.74 -10.38
N ASP A 153 -13.08 12.84 -10.10
CA ASP A 153 -12.98 11.53 -10.76
C ASP A 153 -13.53 10.49 -9.77
N LYS A 154 -14.68 9.92 -10.09
CA LYS A 154 -15.40 9.04 -9.16
C LYS A 154 -14.67 7.72 -8.95
N ASP A 155 -14.14 7.13 -10.01
CA ASP A 155 -13.52 5.80 -9.94
C ASP A 155 -12.15 5.90 -9.23
N ASP A 156 -11.38 6.94 -9.56
CA ASP A 156 -10.14 7.25 -8.86
C ASP A 156 -10.36 7.57 -7.37
N PHE A 157 -11.40 8.34 -7.04
CA PHE A 157 -11.72 8.66 -5.66
C PHE A 157 -12.21 7.44 -4.85
N VAL A 158 -13.03 6.58 -5.45
CA VAL A 158 -13.49 5.32 -4.81
C VAL A 158 -12.30 4.39 -4.53
N ARG A 159 -11.36 4.29 -5.47
CA ARG A 159 -10.12 3.53 -5.28
C ARG A 159 -9.27 4.11 -4.14
N ALA A 160 -9.11 5.42 -4.09
CA ALA A 160 -8.40 6.10 -3.01
C ALA A 160 -9.07 5.89 -1.64
N GLN A 161 -10.42 5.93 -1.58
CA GLN A 161 -11.18 5.61 -0.37
C GLN A 161 -10.91 4.17 0.09
N ALA A 162 -10.98 3.21 -0.83
CA ALA A 162 -10.71 1.81 -0.52
C ALA A 162 -9.29 1.61 0.03
N TYR A 163 -8.29 2.31 -0.53
CA TYR A 163 -6.91 2.17 -0.08
C TYR A 163 -6.67 2.81 1.29
N VAL A 164 -7.18 4.02 1.54
CA VAL A 164 -7.09 4.67 2.88
C VAL A 164 -7.80 3.83 3.94
N ALA A 165 -8.99 3.32 3.64
CA ALA A 165 -9.74 2.49 4.57
C ALA A 165 -8.96 1.21 4.91
N PHE A 166 -8.36 0.58 3.90
CA PHE A 166 -7.52 -0.61 4.09
C PHE A 166 -6.29 -0.31 4.94
N ILE A 167 -5.57 0.78 4.66
CA ILE A 167 -4.39 1.17 5.45
C ILE A 167 -4.77 1.37 6.92
N LEU A 168 -5.88 2.06 7.20
CA LEU A 168 -6.34 2.27 8.57
C LEU A 168 -6.74 0.97 9.27
N ASP A 169 -7.51 0.11 8.59
CA ASP A 169 -7.93 -1.20 9.11
C ASP A 169 -6.71 -2.11 9.42
N VAL A 170 -5.75 -2.18 8.50
CA VAL A 170 -4.54 -2.97 8.68
C VAL A 170 -3.63 -2.39 9.77
N ALA A 171 -3.58 -1.07 9.94
CA ALA A 171 -2.83 -0.43 11.02
C ALA A 171 -3.39 -0.83 12.40
N ILE A 172 -4.72 -0.88 12.54
CA ILE A 172 -5.40 -1.34 13.75
C ILE A 172 -5.12 -2.84 13.99
N LYS A 173 -5.29 -3.69 12.98
CA LYS A 173 -5.05 -5.14 13.07
C LYS A 173 -3.59 -5.50 13.39
N ASN A 174 -2.64 -4.69 12.93
CA ASN A 174 -1.22 -4.85 13.21
C ASN A 174 -0.76 -4.11 14.48
N LEU A 175 -1.70 -3.60 15.28
CA LEU A 175 -1.44 -2.95 16.56
C LEU A 175 -0.49 -1.74 16.45
N LEU A 176 -0.49 -1.06 15.30
CA LEU A 176 0.26 0.19 15.13
C LEU A 176 -0.48 1.36 15.76
N VAL A 177 -1.81 1.30 15.75
CA VAL A 177 -2.68 2.26 16.42
C VAL A 177 -3.85 1.50 17.04
N ASP A 178 -4.37 1.98 18.15
CA ASP A 178 -5.59 1.45 18.76
C ASP A 178 -6.84 2.29 18.43
N HIS A 179 -8.01 1.74 18.73
CA HIS A 179 -9.30 2.41 18.49
C HIS A 179 -9.41 3.77 19.18
N THR A 180 -8.85 3.91 20.38
CA THR A 180 -8.86 5.14 21.17
C THR A 180 -8.06 6.24 20.49
N GLN A 181 -6.87 5.90 19.99
CA GLN A 181 -6.00 6.81 19.25
C GLN A 181 -6.67 7.31 17.98
N VAL A 182 -7.32 6.44 17.21
CA VAL A 182 -8.06 6.84 15.98
C VAL A 182 -9.17 7.83 16.32
N VAL A 183 -10.06 7.50 17.25
CA VAL A 183 -11.22 8.35 17.58
C VAL A 183 -10.76 9.68 18.19
N SER A 184 -9.76 9.64 19.07
CA SER A 184 -9.19 10.84 19.68
C SER A 184 -8.57 11.78 18.64
N ALA A 185 -7.81 11.24 17.69
CA ALA A 185 -7.17 12.01 16.63
C ALA A 185 -8.17 12.59 15.61
N LEU A 186 -9.24 11.84 15.29
CA LEU A 186 -10.31 12.37 14.45
C LEU A 186 -11.12 13.44 15.16
N THR A 187 -11.22 13.38 16.49
CA THR A 187 -12.02 14.23 17.39
C THR A 187 -13.53 13.99 17.26
N VAL A 188 -14.23 14.00 18.39
CA VAL A 188 -15.69 13.82 18.44
C VAL A 188 -16.41 14.93 17.67
N ASP A 189 -15.95 16.18 17.78
CA ASP A 189 -16.55 17.33 17.09
C ASP A 189 -16.51 17.19 15.57
N ARG A 190 -15.41 16.64 15.03
CA ARG A 190 -15.31 16.38 13.60
C ARG A 190 -16.22 15.24 13.17
N LEU A 191 -16.23 14.14 13.92
CA LEU A 191 -17.07 12.99 13.63
C LEU A 191 -18.56 13.35 13.66
N ALA A 192 -18.99 14.16 14.64
CA ALA A 192 -20.36 14.65 14.75
C ALA A 192 -20.77 15.58 13.60
N ARG A 193 -19.81 16.26 12.96
CA ARG A 193 -20.05 17.14 11.81
C ARG A 193 -20.12 16.37 10.49
N ASP A 194 -19.22 15.42 10.30
CA ASP A 194 -19.01 14.76 9.02
C ASP A 194 -19.90 13.52 8.86
N LEU A 195 -20.25 12.83 9.96
CA LEU A 195 -21.10 11.63 9.89
C LEU A 195 -22.58 11.95 9.66
N PRO A 196 -23.32 11.10 8.93
CA PRO A 196 -24.77 11.23 8.77
C PRO A 196 -25.51 11.22 10.11
N LYS A 197 -26.56 12.04 10.23
CA LYS A 197 -27.36 12.14 11.47
C LYS A 197 -27.98 10.81 11.87
N GLU A 198 -28.37 10.01 10.89
CA GLU A 198 -28.94 8.68 11.08
C GLU A 198 -27.92 7.73 11.72
N MET A 199 -26.65 7.85 11.34
CA MET A 199 -25.56 7.06 11.94
C MET A 199 -25.27 7.53 13.37
N LEU A 200 -25.17 8.83 13.59
CA LEU A 200 -24.98 9.39 14.94
C LEU A 200 -26.13 8.98 15.88
N GLY A 201 -27.37 9.02 15.40
CA GLY A 201 -28.54 8.56 16.16
C GLY A 201 -28.45 7.09 16.55
N LYS A 202 -28.00 6.22 15.62
CA LYS A 202 -27.76 4.80 15.92
C LYS A 202 -26.65 4.59 16.95
N LEU A 203 -25.57 5.36 16.87
CA LEU A 203 -24.47 5.29 17.83
C LEU A 203 -24.91 5.73 19.22
N ILE A 204 -25.67 6.83 19.32
CA ILE A 204 -26.22 7.31 20.59
C ILE A 204 -27.20 6.29 21.16
N ALA A 205 -28.09 5.73 20.33
CA ALA A 205 -29.01 4.69 20.76
C ALA A 205 -28.28 3.44 21.27
N ALA A 206 -27.23 3.01 20.57
CA ALA A 206 -26.37 1.91 21.01
C ALA A 206 -25.66 2.24 22.34
N ALA A 207 -25.13 3.45 22.49
CA ALA A 207 -24.47 3.90 23.70
C ALA A 207 -25.41 4.00 24.92
N LEU A 208 -26.70 4.30 24.69
CA LEU A 208 -27.73 4.35 25.73
C LEU A 208 -28.33 2.98 26.06
N ALA A 209 -28.30 2.04 25.12
CA ALA A 209 -28.84 0.69 25.28
C ALA A 209 -27.83 -0.28 25.89
N ASP A 210 -26.53 -0.03 25.72
CA ASP A 210 -25.48 -0.83 26.33
C ASP A 210 -25.40 -0.53 27.84
N GLU A 211 -25.64 -1.54 28.68
CA GLU A 211 -25.43 -1.45 30.12
C GLU A 211 -23.92 -1.28 30.46
N ARG A 212 -23.04 -1.56 29.50
CA ARG A 212 -21.59 -1.32 29.58
C ARG A 212 -21.24 0.05 29.01
N LYS A 213 -20.05 0.54 29.37
CA LYS A 213 -19.52 1.80 28.82
C LYS A 213 -19.31 1.64 27.31
N PHE A 214 -19.99 2.46 26.50
CA PHE A 214 -19.70 2.60 25.09
C PHE A 214 -18.23 2.97 24.87
N THR A 215 -17.48 2.16 24.14
CA THR A 215 -16.04 2.35 23.87
C THR A 215 -15.78 2.75 22.43
N GLU A 216 -14.57 3.21 22.16
CA GLU A 216 -14.07 3.53 20.83
C GLU A 216 -14.01 2.30 19.91
N GLU A 217 -13.83 1.10 20.49
CA GLU A 217 -13.93 -0.17 19.78
C GLU A 217 -15.37 -0.43 19.29
N THR A 218 -16.36 -0.22 20.16
CA THR A 218 -17.78 -0.30 19.75
C THR A 218 -18.12 0.74 18.69
N PHE A 219 -17.57 1.96 18.81
CA PHE A 219 -17.72 3.00 17.81
C PHE A 219 -17.16 2.58 16.44
N LEU A 220 -15.91 2.13 16.38
CA LEU A 220 -15.27 1.72 15.12
C LEU A 220 -15.82 0.40 14.56
N SER A 221 -16.44 -0.44 15.40
CA SER A 221 -17.22 -1.58 14.92
C SER A 221 -18.49 -1.14 14.18
N ALA A 222 -19.13 -0.06 14.64
CA ALA A 222 -20.33 0.50 14.01
C ALA A 222 -20.03 1.46 12.84
N VAL A 223 -18.87 2.12 12.88
CA VAL A 223 -18.35 3.01 11.84
C VAL A 223 -16.95 2.55 11.45
N PRO A 224 -16.84 1.42 10.71
CA PRO A 224 -15.54 0.88 10.32
C PRO A 224 -14.79 1.82 9.38
N PRO A 225 -13.46 1.65 9.19
CA PRO A 225 -12.66 2.47 8.28
C PRO A 225 -13.28 2.69 6.90
N GLU A 226 -13.88 1.65 6.32
CA GLU A 226 -14.60 1.71 5.02
C GLU A 226 -15.79 2.67 5.01
N THR A 227 -16.40 2.93 6.16
CA THR A 227 -17.50 3.87 6.32
C THR A 227 -16.96 5.26 6.70
N LEU A 228 -15.92 5.34 7.53
CA LEU A 228 -15.27 6.61 7.87
C LEU A 228 -14.81 7.36 6.62
N VAL A 229 -14.11 6.70 5.70
CA VAL A 229 -13.59 7.32 4.47
C VAL A 229 -14.68 7.84 3.52
N LYS A 230 -15.93 7.39 3.68
CA LYS A 230 -17.07 7.86 2.87
C LYS A 230 -17.61 9.21 3.34
N HIS A 231 -17.33 9.58 4.59
CA HIS A 231 -17.93 10.73 5.25
C HIS A 231 -16.88 11.74 5.72
N VAL A 232 -15.73 11.27 6.17
CA VAL A 232 -14.59 12.09 6.59
C VAL A 232 -13.60 12.20 5.43
N SER A 233 -13.07 13.41 5.23
CA SER A 233 -12.08 13.67 4.18
C SER A 233 -10.85 12.76 4.30
N LEU A 234 -10.41 12.17 3.18
CA LEU A 234 -9.22 11.33 3.12
C LEU A 234 -7.97 12.06 3.60
N ALA A 235 -7.79 13.31 3.17
CA ALA A 235 -6.68 14.15 3.60
C ALA A 235 -6.71 14.35 5.11
N TYR A 236 -7.88 14.58 5.71
CA TYR A 236 -7.97 14.74 7.16
C TYR A 236 -7.57 13.46 7.90
N ILE A 237 -8.11 12.29 7.51
CA ILE A 237 -7.73 11.00 8.10
C ILE A 237 -6.22 10.77 7.97
N TRP A 238 -5.66 11.11 6.80
CA TRP A 238 -4.24 10.94 6.54
C TRP A 238 -3.38 11.81 7.47
N GLU A 239 -3.65 13.11 7.52
CA GLU A 239 -2.84 14.07 8.26
C GLU A 239 -3.01 13.96 9.79
N THR A 240 -4.14 13.46 10.28
CA THR A 240 -4.38 13.36 11.74
C THR A 240 -4.15 11.96 12.31
N VAL A 241 -4.30 10.91 11.50
CA VAL A 241 -4.19 9.52 11.96
C VAL A 241 -3.02 8.82 11.28
N VAL A 242 -3.09 8.63 9.97
CA VAL A 242 -2.15 7.74 9.28
C VAL A 242 -0.73 8.29 9.33
N HIS A 243 -0.52 9.55 8.99
CA HIS A 243 0.81 10.14 8.99
C HIS A 243 1.45 10.21 10.39
N PRO A 244 0.86 10.87 11.39
CA PRO A 244 1.51 11.01 12.69
C PRO A 244 1.52 9.71 13.53
N LEU A 245 0.41 8.97 13.55
CA LEU A 245 0.26 7.80 14.44
C LEU A 245 0.73 6.50 13.83
N VAL A 246 0.73 6.39 12.49
CA VAL A 246 1.25 5.20 11.79
C VAL A 246 2.63 5.49 11.21
N ALA A 247 2.78 6.50 10.37
CA ALA A 247 4.01 6.68 9.60
C ALA A 247 5.18 7.18 10.45
N GLU A 248 5.01 8.29 11.15
CA GLU A 248 6.04 8.89 12.00
C GLU A 248 6.34 8.02 13.22
N SER A 249 5.30 7.69 14.00
CA SER A 249 5.45 6.94 15.26
C SER A 249 6.12 5.57 15.11
N HIS A 250 6.10 4.98 13.90
CA HIS A 250 6.66 3.64 13.64
C HIS A 250 7.92 3.64 12.75
N GLY A 251 8.42 4.83 12.38
CA GLY A 251 9.66 4.99 11.61
C GLY A 251 9.51 4.57 10.14
N PHE A 252 8.35 4.86 9.52
CA PHE A 252 8.13 4.68 8.09
C PHE A 252 8.54 5.91 7.28
N VAL A 253 8.67 7.07 7.90
CA VAL A 253 9.22 8.27 7.26
C VAL A 253 10.63 8.51 7.79
N ALA A 254 11.52 9.01 6.92
CA ALA A 254 12.84 9.42 7.34
C ALA A 254 12.74 10.58 8.33
N GLU A 255 13.48 10.52 9.43
CA GLU A 255 13.59 11.64 10.37
C GLU A 255 14.14 12.86 9.62
N GLU A 256 13.64 14.06 9.94
CA GLU A 256 14.05 15.30 9.26
C GLU A 256 15.56 15.59 9.31
N GLY A 257 16.30 14.93 10.20
CA GLY A 257 17.76 15.01 10.31
C GLY A 257 18.55 14.20 9.28
N ASP A 258 17.91 13.27 8.56
CA ASP A 258 18.58 12.32 7.66
C ASP A 258 18.34 12.61 6.17
N ARG A 259 17.69 13.75 5.86
CA ARG A 259 17.57 14.22 4.47
C ARG A 259 18.95 14.70 4.01
N PRO A 260 19.58 14.10 2.98
CA PRO A 260 20.77 14.69 2.39
C PRO A 260 20.39 16.09 1.92
N LYS A 261 21.14 17.10 2.37
CA LYS A 261 20.99 18.46 1.88
C LYS A 261 21.17 18.41 0.37
N ALA A 262 20.11 18.80 -0.36
CA ALA A 262 20.15 19.02 -1.80
C ALA A 262 21.22 20.07 -2.15
#